data_AF-K0SFN6-F1
#
_entry.id   AF-K0SFN6-F1
#
_cell.length_a   1.000
_cell.length_b   1.000
_cell.length_c   1.000
_cell.angle_alpha   90.00
_cell.angle_beta   90.00
_cell.angle_gamma   90.00
#
_symmetry.space_group_name_H-M   'P 1'
#
loop_
_entity.id
_entity.type
_entity.pdbx_description
1 polymer ?
#
loop_
_entity_poly.entity_id
_entity_poly.type
_entity_poly.pdbx_seq_one_letter_code
_entity_poly.pdbx_strand_id
1 'polypeptide(L)'
;MDNYAYFSTGEAFRRFLGVLSDAEACDVMMWSWTQRVPVKQGFEKLIVILLDSNSLQNNASRNGRKGQQVANTGCPDPAGKKCSWFDEYALIDIREGDEFLCDYGDFAEPDLWEEFGL
;
A
#
# COMPACT_ATOMS: atom_id res chain seq x y z
N MET A 1 2.52 -2.62 -15.22
CA MET A 1 1.40 -1.74 -15.60
C MET A 1 0.51 -1.81 -14.42
N ASP A 2 0.58 -0.76 -13.65
CA ASP A 2 0.36 -0.80 -12.22
C ASP A 2 -1.11 -0.46 -12.03
N ASN A 3 -1.90 -1.42 -11.55
CA ASN A 3 -3.36 -1.28 -11.53
C ASN A 3 -3.78 -0.80 -10.16
N TYR A 4 -3.91 0.51 -10.02
CA TYR A 4 -4.35 1.16 -8.79
C TYR A 4 -5.66 1.92 -9.03
N ALA A 5 -6.55 1.89 -8.05
CA ALA A 5 -7.59 2.89 -7.91
C ALA A 5 -7.21 3.85 -6.78
N TYR A 6 -7.49 5.14 -6.95
CA TYR A 6 -7.22 6.15 -5.94
C TYR A 6 -8.34 7.18 -5.83
N PHE A 7 -8.55 7.68 -4.61
CA PHE A 7 -9.55 8.68 -4.28
C PHE A 7 -8.87 9.83 -3.52
N SER A 8 -9.10 11.07 -3.98
CA SER A 8 -8.57 12.28 -3.36
C SER A 8 -9.47 12.84 -2.27
N THR A 9 -10.67 12.29 -2.06
CA THR A 9 -11.62 12.71 -1.02
C THR A 9 -12.35 11.51 -0.42
N GLY A 10 -12.71 11.59 0.87
CA GLY A 10 -13.52 10.57 1.53
C GLY A 10 -14.95 10.50 0.99
N GLU A 11 -15.48 11.60 0.46
CA GLU A 11 -16.80 11.63 -0.21
C GLU A 11 -16.81 10.77 -1.48
N ALA A 12 -15.76 10.89 -2.32
CA ALA A 12 -15.65 10.08 -3.52
C ALA A 12 -15.52 8.58 -3.18
N PHE A 13 -14.73 8.25 -2.17
CA PHE A 13 -14.58 6.87 -1.69
C PHE A 13 -15.90 6.31 -1.14
N ARG A 14 -16.62 7.06 -0.31
CA ARG A 14 -17.95 6.65 0.19
C ARG A 14 -18.96 6.41 -0.91
N ARG A 15 -18.99 7.28 -1.93
CA ARG A 15 -19.88 7.10 -3.09
C ARG A 15 -19.54 5.83 -3.87
N PHE A 16 -18.25 5.53 -4.00
CA PHE A 16 -17.80 4.28 -4.63
C PHE A 16 -18.22 3.05 -3.81
N LEU A 17 -17.96 3.04 -2.50
CA LEU A 17 -18.41 1.94 -1.64
C LEU A 17 -19.93 1.76 -1.66
N GLY A 18 -20.69 2.87 -1.71
CA GLY A 18 -22.15 2.85 -1.69
C GLY A 18 -22.83 2.26 -2.93
N VAL A 19 -22.08 1.99 -4.01
CA VAL A 19 -22.62 1.28 -5.19
C VAL A 19 -22.31 -0.21 -5.20
N LEU A 20 -21.45 -0.67 -4.28
CA LEU A 20 -21.07 -2.07 -4.14
C LEU A 20 -22.03 -2.80 -3.21
N SER A 21 -22.05 -4.14 -3.28
CA SER A 21 -22.66 -4.93 -2.20
C SER A 21 -21.85 -4.80 -0.91
N ASP A 22 -22.46 -5.10 0.25
CA ASP A 22 -21.78 -5.05 1.54
C ASP A 22 -20.49 -5.89 1.56
N ALA A 23 -20.52 -7.08 0.93
CA ALA A 23 -19.36 -7.96 0.84
C ALA A 23 -18.21 -7.33 0.03
N GLU A 24 -18.52 -6.82 -1.15
CA GLU A 24 -17.52 -6.14 -2.00
C GLU A 24 -17.00 -4.85 -1.36
N ALA A 25 -17.86 -4.10 -0.68
CA ALA A 25 -17.46 -2.89 0.05
C ALA A 25 -16.50 -3.23 1.21
N CYS A 26 -16.78 -4.31 1.96
CA CYS A 26 -15.87 -4.81 2.99
C CYS A 26 -14.52 -5.23 2.41
N ASP A 27 -14.51 -5.95 1.28
CA ASP A 27 -13.27 -6.36 0.60
C ASP A 27 -12.47 -5.14 0.15
N VAL A 28 -13.11 -4.17 -0.51
CA VAL A 28 -12.45 -2.92 -0.91
C VAL A 28 -11.87 -2.19 0.30
N MET A 29 -12.62 -2.08 1.38
CA MET A 29 -12.14 -1.40 2.58
C MET A 29 -10.92 -2.10 3.19
N MET A 30 -10.95 -3.43 3.29
CA MET A 30 -9.84 -4.22 3.85
C MET A 30 -8.55 -4.07 3.05
N TRP A 31 -8.65 -3.92 1.74
CA TRP A 31 -7.50 -3.79 0.83
C TRP A 31 -7.19 -2.36 0.40
N SER A 32 -7.79 -1.39 1.10
CA SER A 32 -7.51 0.03 0.91
C SER A 32 -6.65 0.60 2.03
N TRP A 33 -5.83 1.59 1.71
CA TRP A 33 -5.05 2.33 2.70
C TRP A 33 -4.98 3.80 2.33
N THR A 34 -4.55 4.61 3.28
CA THR A 34 -4.31 6.05 3.08
C THR A 34 -2.82 6.33 3.06
N GLN A 35 -2.39 7.24 2.17
CA GLN A 35 -1.00 7.68 2.09
C GLN A 35 -0.85 9.09 1.53
N ARG A 36 0.24 9.76 1.89
CA ARG A 36 0.72 11.00 1.29
C ARG A 36 1.69 10.68 0.16
N VAL A 37 1.48 11.35 -0.96
CA VAL A 37 2.23 11.04 -2.16
C VAL A 37 2.88 12.32 -2.75
N PRO A 38 4.23 12.37 -2.88
CA PRO A 38 4.96 13.61 -3.20
C PRO A 38 4.77 14.15 -4.62
N VAL A 39 4.02 15.23 -4.77
CA VAL A 39 3.79 15.91 -6.05
C VAL A 39 4.82 17.02 -6.29
N LYS A 40 4.77 17.70 -7.46
CA LYS A 40 5.76 18.76 -7.80
C LYS A 40 5.93 19.83 -6.72
N GLN A 41 4.89 20.12 -5.94
CA GLN A 41 4.92 21.04 -4.81
C GLN A 41 4.11 20.45 -3.65
N GLY A 42 4.79 19.81 -2.70
CA GLY A 42 4.16 19.24 -1.51
C GLY A 42 3.70 17.79 -1.72
N PHE A 43 2.55 17.45 -1.15
CA PHE A 43 2.01 16.09 -1.14
C PHE A 43 0.51 16.13 -1.40
N GLU A 44 0.00 15.11 -2.08
CA GLU A 44 -1.43 14.80 -2.12
C GLU A 44 -1.74 13.67 -1.14
N LYS A 45 -2.86 13.75 -0.46
CA LYS A 45 -3.38 12.64 0.35
C LYS A 45 -4.31 11.83 -0.53
N LEU A 46 -4.09 10.52 -0.60
CA LEU A 46 -4.93 9.60 -1.35
C LEU A 46 -5.40 8.45 -0.47
N ILE A 47 -6.63 7.98 -0.72
CA ILE A 47 -7.05 6.61 -0.40
C ILE A 47 -6.72 5.77 -1.62
N VAL A 48 -6.03 4.66 -1.43
CA VAL A 48 -5.47 3.84 -2.50
C VAL A 48 -5.93 2.39 -2.36
N ILE A 49 -6.17 1.75 -3.51
CA ILE A 49 -6.54 0.35 -3.62
C ILE A 49 -5.63 -0.29 -4.68
N LEU A 50 -5.08 -1.46 -4.37
CA LEU A 50 -4.39 -2.32 -5.32
C LEU A 50 -5.39 -3.20 -6.06
N LEU A 51 -5.32 -3.20 -7.39
CA LEU A 51 -6.16 -4.01 -8.27
C LEU A 51 -5.36 -5.07 -9.04
N ASP A 52 -4.09 -5.25 -8.71
CA ASP A 52 -3.24 -6.33 -9.23
C ASP A 52 -2.74 -7.24 -8.10
N SER A 53 -1.91 -8.21 -8.46
CA SER A 53 -1.42 -9.24 -7.53
C SER A 53 -0.58 -8.70 -6.37
N ASN A 54 -0.12 -7.44 -6.41
CA ASN A 54 0.58 -6.82 -5.28
C ASN A 54 -0.36 -6.68 -4.06
N SER A 55 -1.68 -6.59 -4.29
CA SER A 55 -2.70 -6.64 -3.21
C SER A 55 -2.62 -7.87 -2.30
N LEU A 56 -2.00 -8.97 -2.77
CA LEU A 56 -1.93 -10.24 -2.05
C LEU A 56 -0.72 -10.35 -1.13
N GLN A 57 0.20 -9.38 -1.13
CA GLN A 57 1.39 -9.40 -0.31
C GLN A 57 1.05 -9.10 1.15
N ASN A 58 1.47 -9.97 2.05
CA ASN A 58 1.26 -9.77 3.48
C ASN A 58 2.32 -8.85 4.09
N ASN A 59 1.96 -8.26 5.23
CA ASN A 59 2.86 -7.42 6.00
C ASN A 59 3.97 -8.22 6.69
N ALA A 60 5.21 -7.74 6.60
CA ALA A 60 6.29 -8.10 7.50
C ALA A 60 7.18 -6.89 7.77
N SER A 61 7.68 -6.74 8.99
CA SER A 61 8.57 -5.61 9.29
C SER A 61 9.89 -5.76 8.54
N ARG A 62 10.35 -4.65 7.94
CA ARG A 62 11.68 -4.52 7.32
C ARG A 62 12.80 -4.81 8.32
N ASN A 63 12.61 -4.42 9.58
CA ASN A 63 13.56 -4.62 10.68
C ASN A 63 13.09 -5.73 11.64
N GLY A 64 12.51 -6.80 11.10
CA GLY A 64 11.99 -7.93 11.88
C GLY A 64 13.03 -8.52 12.85
N ARG A 65 12.54 -9.12 13.94
CA ARG A 65 13.41 -9.72 14.95
C ARG A 65 13.91 -11.09 14.48
N LYS A 66 14.99 -11.57 15.09
CA LYS A 66 15.53 -12.91 14.83
C LYS A 66 14.42 -13.97 14.96
N GLY A 67 14.20 -14.74 13.89
CA GLY A 67 13.17 -15.79 13.83
C GLY A 67 11.80 -15.32 13.31
N GLN A 68 11.65 -14.05 12.93
CA GLN A 68 10.47 -13.55 12.22
C GLN A 68 10.75 -13.48 10.72
N GLN A 69 9.69 -13.61 9.92
CA GLN A 69 9.75 -13.21 8.51
C GLN A 69 10.03 -11.70 8.43
N VAL A 70 10.75 -11.30 7.39
CA VAL A 70 11.11 -9.91 7.09
C VAL A 70 10.57 -9.56 5.71
N ALA A 71 10.25 -8.28 5.49
CA ALA A 71 9.89 -7.81 4.16
C ALA A 71 11.02 -8.14 3.18
N ASN A 72 10.69 -8.83 2.09
CA ASN A 72 11.62 -9.20 1.03
C ASN A 72 11.34 -8.44 -0.27
N THR A 73 10.25 -7.67 -0.32
CA THR A 73 9.95 -6.70 -1.37
C THR A 73 9.77 -5.30 -0.79
N GLY A 74 10.00 -4.28 -1.61
CA GLY A 74 9.75 -2.88 -1.26
C GLY A 74 10.69 -1.91 -1.98
N CYS A 75 10.72 -0.67 -1.49
CA CYS A 75 11.68 0.33 -1.95
C CYS A 75 13.03 0.18 -1.23
N PRO A 76 14.16 -0.02 -1.95
CA PRO A 76 15.48 -0.11 -1.33
C PRO A 76 15.89 1.23 -0.68
N ASP A 77 16.03 1.23 0.65
CA ASP A 77 16.52 2.37 1.45
C ASP A 77 18.05 2.35 1.58
N PRO A 78 18.70 3.51 1.70
CA PRO A 78 19.06 4.40 0.61
C PRO A 78 20.35 3.90 -0.08
N ALA A 79 20.25 2.81 -0.86
CA ALA A 79 21.39 2.26 -1.61
C ALA A 79 21.59 2.88 -3.02
N GLY A 80 20.85 3.95 -3.36
CA GLY A 80 21.10 4.75 -4.57
C GLY A 80 20.01 4.74 -5.65
N LYS A 81 18.84 4.13 -5.42
CA LYS A 81 17.67 4.28 -6.30
C LYS A 81 16.61 5.18 -5.67
N LYS A 82 16.13 6.16 -6.45
CA LYS A 82 14.86 6.85 -6.15
C LYS A 82 13.73 5.94 -6.61
N CYS A 83 12.91 5.46 -5.68
CA CYS A 83 11.70 4.72 -6.03
C CYS A 83 10.60 5.70 -6.43
N SER A 84 9.84 5.35 -7.47
CA SER A 84 8.50 5.90 -7.66
C SER A 84 7.54 5.35 -6.59
N TRP A 85 6.34 5.90 -6.51
CA TRP A 85 5.32 5.55 -5.51
C TRP A 85 4.83 4.09 -5.60
N PHE A 86 4.91 3.51 -6.80
CA PHE A 86 4.48 2.14 -7.10
C PHE A 86 5.64 1.24 -7.50
N ASP A 87 6.86 1.71 -7.29
CA ASP A 87 8.04 0.89 -7.53
C ASP A 87 8.21 -0.11 -6.39
N GLU A 88 8.22 -1.37 -6.74
CA GLU A 88 8.56 -2.45 -5.81
C GLU A 88 9.71 -3.30 -6.36
N TYR A 89 10.68 -3.60 -5.50
CA TYR A 89 11.86 -4.39 -5.85
C TYR A 89 12.07 -5.49 -4.82
N ALA A 90 12.71 -6.58 -5.24
CA ALA A 90 13.29 -7.52 -4.29
C ALA A 90 14.40 -6.83 -3.47
N LEU A 91 14.32 -6.95 -2.15
CA LEU A 91 15.29 -6.42 -1.19
C LEU A 91 16.37 -7.44 -0.82
N ILE A 92 16.06 -8.72 -1.00
CA ILE A 92 16.93 -9.88 -0.79
C ILE A 92 16.71 -10.90 -1.90
N ASP A 93 17.55 -11.94 -1.97
CA ASP A 93 17.31 -13.08 -2.85
C ASP A 93 16.04 -13.82 -2.41
N ILE A 94 15.11 -14.03 -3.35
CA ILE A 94 13.84 -14.72 -3.10
C ILE A 94 13.86 -16.05 -3.87
N ARG A 95 13.57 -17.15 -3.18
CA ARG A 95 13.59 -18.51 -3.74
C ARG A 95 12.19 -18.95 -4.14
N GLU A 96 12.11 -19.97 -4.98
CA GLU A 96 10.84 -20.62 -5.30
C GLU A 96 10.18 -21.16 -4.02
N GLY A 97 8.91 -20.81 -3.81
CA GLY A 97 8.15 -21.17 -2.63
C GLY A 97 8.24 -20.16 -1.47
N ASP A 98 9.10 -19.15 -1.56
CA ASP A 98 9.10 -18.04 -0.60
C ASP A 98 7.87 -17.15 -0.83
N GLU A 99 7.26 -16.68 0.26
CA GLU A 99 6.18 -15.70 0.23
C GLU A 99 6.72 -14.30 -0.03
N PHE A 100 6.04 -13.52 -0.87
CA PHE A 100 6.34 -12.10 -1.04
C PHE A 100 5.74 -11.28 0.10
N LEU A 101 6.59 -10.51 0.77
CA LEU A 101 6.25 -9.73 1.96
C LEU A 101 6.77 -8.31 1.83
N CYS A 102 5.91 -7.34 2.14
CA CYS A 102 6.26 -5.92 2.18
C CYS A 102 6.01 -5.34 3.58
N ASP A 103 6.63 -4.20 3.90
CA ASP A 103 6.39 -3.51 5.17
C ASP A 103 5.28 -2.47 4.96
N TYR A 104 4.09 -2.73 5.49
CA TYR A 104 2.97 -1.81 5.39
C TYR A 104 3.28 -0.45 6.04
N GLY A 105 4.17 -0.42 7.03
CA GLY A 105 4.62 0.82 7.68
C GLY A 105 5.40 1.76 6.76
N ASP A 106 5.89 1.27 5.60
CA ASP A 106 6.62 2.10 4.63
C ASP A 106 5.70 3.03 3.82
N PHE A 107 4.40 2.71 3.73
CA PHE A 107 3.46 3.43 2.86
C PHE A 107 2.10 3.73 3.50
N ALA A 108 1.60 2.88 4.40
CA ALA A 108 0.29 3.07 4.99
C ALA A 108 0.37 4.09 6.14
N GLU A 109 -0.48 5.12 6.07
CA GLU A 109 -0.60 6.17 7.08
C GLU A 109 -2.02 6.13 7.69
N PRO A 110 -2.26 5.31 8.74
CA PRO A 110 -3.61 5.06 9.27
C PRO A 110 -4.32 6.32 9.77
N ASP A 111 -3.59 7.28 10.33
CA ASP A 111 -4.15 8.52 10.89
C ASP A 111 -4.80 9.40 9.81
N LEU A 112 -4.46 9.20 8.53
CA LEU A 112 -5.03 9.97 7.43
C LEU A 112 -6.51 9.66 7.16
N TRP A 113 -7.03 8.50 7.60
CA TRP A 113 -8.45 8.16 7.46
C TRP A 113 -9.34 9.24 8.09
N GLU A 114 -8.97 9.73 9.28
CA GLU A 114 -9.69 10.82 9.96
C GLU A 114 -9.65 12.12 9.15
N GLU A 115 -8.54 12.42 8.48
CA GLU A 115 -8.41 13.60 7.62
C GLU A 115 -9.28 13.52 6.35
N PHE A 116 -9.71 12.31 5.95
CA PHE A 116 -10.74 12.10 4.92
C PHE A 116 -12.17 12.15 5.48
N GLY A 117 -12.30 12.30 6.80
CA GLY A 117 -13.56 12.28 7.52
C GLY A 117 -14.20 10.89 7.53
N LEU A 118 -13.40 9.83 7.54
CA LEU A 118 -13.80 8.41 7.55
C LEU A 118 -13.56 7.77 8.92
#